data_AF-A0A1U7HPL4-F1
#
_entry.id   AF-A0A1U7HPL4-F1
#
_cell.length_a   1.000
_cell.length_b   1.000
_cell.length_c   1.000
_cell.angle_alpha   90.00
_cell.angle_beta   90.00
_cell.angle_gamma   90.00
#
_symmetry.space_group_name_H-M   'P 1'
#
loop_
_entity.id
_entity.type
_entity.pdbx_description
1 polymer ?
#
loop_
_entity_poly.entity_id
_entity_poly.type
_entity_poly.pdbx_seq_one_letter_code
_entity_poly.pdbx_strand_id
1 'polypeptide(L)'
;MNSFLSDTAKILVRPAQYRDLEAIEALAAESSEVERLSDRANLDEQVQQLRRWYGPLKFLSLFPNPFQYHFCVYVAELVSADNRNAHKLLGWIQVAPFNKTRSTWQVGRVSIARSGDCPVVDPLAIGSQLLRYCFETIWEARTWVLELDVNEKGALALYRHNGFQPLAQMTYWSLAPDLLAELAQNDPDLPNLLPISNADAQLLFQLDCVSMPPLLRQVFDRHVQDFKTSFVNTLLTKFNQWCHRTETISGYVFEPQRKAAIGYFQLNLQKNGSRPHQARLTVHPAYTWLYPKLLAQMARLVKDLPSQELELVSADYQHEREEYLEKLGAQRIAHTLLMSRSVWHKLKETKPEGLQLSEMLQGLQAIPRTPIPSRMSWQKVPFQSPPITSHHPESSEIPSNSSSKNGKTSDGSSEGSDINPQF
;
A
#
# COMPACT_ATOMS: atom_id res chain seq x y z
N MET A 1 -20.44 16.91 47.83
CA MET A 1 -21.76 16.71 47.19
C MET A 1 -21.51 15.81 45.99
N ASN A 2 -21.77 14.52 46.18
CA ASN A 2 -21.52 13.45 45.22
C ASN A 2 -22.67 13.42 44.21
N SER A 3 -22.39 13.73 42.95
CA SER A 3 -23.34 13.51 41.87
C SER A 3 -23.40 12.01 41.57
N PHE A 4 -24.58 11.44 41.82
CA PHE A 4 -24.95 10.06 41.53
C PHE A 4 -24.65 9.72 40.07
N LEU A 5 -23.63 8.89 39.86
CA LEU A 5 -23.43 8.16 38.61
C LEU A 5 -24.58 7.16 38.48
N SER A 6 -25.45 7.34 37.47
CA SER A 6 -26.40 6.31 37.07
C SER A 6 -25.63 5.18 36.38
N ASP A 7 -25.48 4.08 37.10
CA ASP A 7 -24.72 2.86 36.79
C ASP A 7 -25.36 1.95 35.72
N THR A 8 -25.95 2.51 34.65
CA THR A 8 -26.77 1.70 33.71
C THR A 8 -26.71 2.10 32.23
N ALA A 9 -25.65 2.80 31.81
CA ALA A 9 -25.36 3.07 30.41
C ALA A 9 -24.02 2.40 30.03
N LYS A 10 -24.08 1.28 29.30
CA LYS A 10 -22.88 0.62 28.77
C LYS A 10 -22.78 0.88 27.26
N ILE A 11 -21.60 1.32 26.83
CA ILE A 11 -21.29 1.48 25.41
C ILE A 11 -20.84 0.11 24.90
N LEU A 12 -21.55 -0.42 23.91
CA LEU A 12 -21.20 -1.66 23.23
C LEU A 12 -20.66 -1.34 21.84
N VAL A 13 -19.49 -1.89 21.50
CA VAL A 13 -18.95 -1.81 20.14
C VAL A 13 -19.19 -3.14 19.44
N ARG A 14 -19.76 -3.09 18.23
CA ARG A 14 -20.04 -4.28 17.42
C ARG A 14 -19.85 -4.01 15.93
N PRO A 15 -19.70 -5.05 15.09
CA PRO A 15 -19.73 -4.89 13.63
C PRO A 15 -21.05 -4.24 13.17
N ALA A 16 -20.95 -3.38 12.15
CA ALA A 16 -22.12 -2.74 11.54
C ALA A 16 -23.07 -3.79 10.95
N GLN A 17 -24.37 -3.54 11.08
CA GLN A 17 -25.46 -4.32 10.50
C GLN A 17 -26.20 -3.49 9.46
N TYR A 18 -27.00 -4.13 8.59
CA TYR A 18 -27.75 -3.43 7.54
C TYR A 18 -28.67 -2.33 8.10
N ARG A 19 -29.27 -2.56 9.27
CA ARG A 19 -30.11 -1.58 9.98
C ARG A 19 -29.37 -0.30 10.40
N ASP A 20 -28.05 -0.38 10.56
CA ASP A 20 -27.25 0.75 11.03
C ASP A 20 -26.85 1.68 9.88
N LEU A 21 -27.02 1.26 8.62
CA LEU A 21 -26.56 2.01 7.44
C LEU A 21 -27.21 3.40 7.34
N GLU A 22 -28.50 3.49 7.64
CA GLU A 22 -29.24 4.76 7.61
C GLU A 22 -28.74 5.73 8.70
N ALA A 23 -28.46 5.21 9.89
CA ALA A 23 -27.91 6.01 10.99
C ALA A 23 -26.44 6.43 10.73
N ILE A 24 -25.65 5.56 10.09
CA ILE A 24 -24.28 5.88 9.65
C ILE A 24 -24.30 7.00 8.60
N GLU A 25 -25.22 6.92 7.63
CA GLU A 25 -25.40 7.95 6.60
C GLU A 25 -25.80 9.30 7.22
N ALA A 26 -26.75 9.30 8.16
CA ALA A 26 -27.14 10.51 8.89
C ALA A 26 -25.94 11.13 9.63
N LEU A 27 -25.17 10.33 10.37
CA LEU A 27 -23.97 10.82 11.05
C LEU A 27 -22.85 11.25 10.09
N ALA A 28 -22.73 10.60 8.94
CA ALA A 28 -21.76 10.95 7.90
C ALA A 28 -22.11 12.29 7.24
N ALA A 29 -23.40 12.58 7.07
CA ALA A 29 -23.92 13.85 6.54
C ALA A 29 -23.76 15.00 7.55
N GLU A 30 -24.01 14.75 8.84
CA GLU A 30 -23.87 15.74 9.91
C GLU A 30 -22.41 16.13 10.20
N SER A 31 -21.46 15.24 9.90
CA SER A 31 -20.02 15.52 10.02
C SER A 31 -19.42 16.22 8.79
N SER A 32 -20.24 16.51 7.76
CA SER A 32 -19.79 16.98 6.43
C SER A 32 -19.43 18.46 6.33
N GLU A 33 -19.33 19.23 7.42
CA GLU A 33 -19.07 20.68 7.32
C GLU A 33 -17.59 21.08 7.14
N VAL A 34 -16.61 20.20 7.38
CA VAL A 34 -15.17 20.58 7.32
C VAL A 34 -14.26 19.60 6.55
N GLU A 35 -14.78 18.53 5.95
CA GLU A 35 -13.94 17.49 5.32
C GLU A 35 -13.88 17.68 3.79
N ARG A 36 -13.20 18.74 3.35
CA ARG A 36 -12.74 18.88 1.96
C ARG A 36 -11.27 18.44 2.04
N LEU A 37 -10.80 17.35 1.41
CA LEU A 37 -10.22 17.47 0.05
C LEU A 37 -9.72 16.17 -0.57
N SER A 38 -9.98 15.02 0.04
CA SER A 38 -9.64 13.71 -0.54
C SER A 38 -10.74 12.68 -0.35
N ASP A 39 -11.50 12.81 0.73
CA ASP A 39 -12.57 11.85 1.06
C ASP A 39 -13.98 12.28 0.65
N ARG A 40 -14.29 13.56 0.42
CA ARG A 40 -15.66 13.96 0.04
C ARG A 40 -16.18 13.29 -1.24
N ALA A 41 -15.31 13.09 -2.22
CA ALA A 41 -15.64 12.37 -3.46
C ALA A 41 -15.93 10.88 -3.22
N ASN A 42 -15.21 10.28 -2.25
CA ASN A 42 -15.39 8.89 -1.86
C ASN A 42 -16.49 8.69 -0.81
N LEU A 43 -16.88 9.68 0.00
CA LEU A 43 -17.80 9.50 1.12
C LEU A 43 -19.24 9.23 0.69
N ASP A 44 -19.81 10.11 -0.14
CA ASP A 44 -21.16 9.88 -0.68
C ASP A 44 -21.20 8.61 -1.55
N GLU A 45 -20.10 8.32 -2.25
CA GLU A 45 -20.00 7.13 -3.09
C GLU A 45 -19.77 5.85 -2.30
N GLN A 46 -18.92 5.83 -1.26
CA GLN A 46 -18.69 4.67 -0.42
C GLN A 46 -19.93 4.36 0.41
N VAL A 47 -20.66 5.37 0.88
CA VAL A 47 -21.93 5.17 1.60
C VAL A 47 -23.03 4.69 0.65
N GLN A 48 -23.15 5.26 -0.56
CA GLN A 48 -24.09 4.78 -1.58
C GLN A 48 -23.72 3.38 -2.12
N GLN A 49 -22.43 3.09 -2.27
CA GLN A 49 -21.92 1.76 -2.62
C GLN A 49 -22.14 0.78 -1.47
N LEU A 50 -21.94 1.18 -0.21
CA LEU A 50 -22.35 0.40 0.95
C LEU A 50 -23.82 0.06 0.84
N ARG A 51 -24.70 1.03 0.59
CA ARG A 51 -26.14 0.75 0.47
C ARG A 51 -26.48 -0.23 -0.66
N ARG A 52 -25.83 -0.07 -1.82
CA ARG A 52 -26.07 -0.93 -3.00
C ARG A 52 -25.45 -2.32 -2.88
N TRP A 53 -24.30 -2.44 -2.21
CA TRP A 53 -23.49 -3.65 -2.23
C TRP A 53 -23.37 -4.34 -0.88
N TYR A 54 -23.76 -3.72 0.23
CA TYR A 54 -23.63 -4.33 1.57
C TYR A 54 -24.41 -5.64 1.69
N GLY A 55 -25.62 -5.73 1.14
CA GLY A 55 -26.40 -6.97 1.08
C GLY A 55 -25.64 -8.12 0.38
N PRO A 56 -25.31 -7.99 -0.92
CA PRO A 56 -24.58 -9.03 -1.64
C PRO A 56 -23.15 -9.26 -1.12
N LEU A 57 -22.42 -8.23 -0.69
CA LEU A 57 -21.08 -8.36 -0.11
C LEU A 57 -21.08 -9.10 1.23
N LYS A 58 -22.10 -8.87 2.08
CA LYS A 58 -22.27 -9.58 3.35
C LYS A 58 -22.70 -11.03 3.16
N PHE A 59 -23.44 -11.34 2.10
CA PHE A 59 -23.69 -12.72 1.73
C PHE A 59 -22.40 -13.40 1.23
N LEU A 60 -21.61 -12.69 0.42
CA LEU A 60 -20.33 -13.16 -0.10
C LEU A 60 -19.23 -13.27 0.98
N SER A 61 -19.35 -12.58 2.11
CA SER A 61 -18.43 -12.69 3.24
C SER A 61 -18.62 -13.96 4.06
N LEU A 62 -19.74 -14.69 3.90
CA LEU A 62 -19.96 -16.02 4.49
C LEU A 62 -19.05 -17.10 3.87
N PHE A 63 -18.46 -16.81 2.72
CA PHE A 63 -17.42 -17.63 2.09
C PHE A 63 -16.07 -16.90 2.20
N PRO A 64 -14.94 -17.61 2.32
CA PRO A 64 -13.61 -16.99 2.31
C PRO A 64 -13.43 -16.23 0.99
N ASN A 65 -13.62 -14.91 1.07
CA ASN A 65 -13.70 -14.03 -0.09
C ASN A 65 -12.81 -12.80 0.17
N PRO A 66 -12.01 -12.35 -0.81
CA PRO A 66 -11.22 -11.12 -0.70
C PRO A 66 -12.00 -9.88 -0.21
N PHE A 67 -13.33 -9.84 -0.35
CA PHE A 67 -14.17 -8.74 0.14
C PHE A 67 -14.42 -8.72 1.66
N GLN A 68 -14.07 -9.78 2.40
CA GLN A 68 -14.31 -9.86 3.86
C GLN A 68 -13.68 -8.70 4.64
N TYR A 69 -12.59 -8.14 4.12
CA TYR A 69 -11.81 -7.10 4.81
C TYR A 69 -11.88 -5.72 4.13
N HIS A 70 -12.57 -5.60 2.99
CA HIS A 70 -12.68 -4.33 2.28
C HIS A 70 -13.58 -3.32 3.00
N PHE A 71 -14.45 -3.78 3.89
CA PHE A 71 -15.41 -2.96 4.63
C PHE A 71 -15.55 -3.42 6.08
N CYS A 72 -14.52 -3.19 6.89
CA CYS A 72 -14.60 -3.40 8.34
C CYS A 72 -15.16 -2.13 9.00
N VAL A 73 -16.49 -2.07 9.12
CA VAL A 73 -17.17 -0.98 9.82
C VAL A 73 -17.66 -1.46 11.18
N TYR A 74 -17.30 -0.72 12.24
CA TYR A 74 -17.75 -0.97 13.60
C TYR A 74 -18.55 0.21 14.11
N VAL A 75 -19.51 -0.09 14.96
CA VAL A 75 -20.50 0.86 15.47
C VAL A 75 -20.49 0.80 17.00
N ALA A 76 -20.51 1.97 17.64
CA ALA A 76 -20.75 2.12 19.07
C ALA A 76 -22.24 2.40 19.30
N GLU A 77 -22.88 1.56 20.10
CA GLU A 77 -24.27 1.74 20.52
C GLU A 77 -24.37 1.90 22.04
N LEU A 78 -25.31 2.74 22.47
CA LEU A 78 -25.65 2.88 23.88
C LEU A 78 -26.70 1.83 24.24
N VAL A 79 -26.37 0.92 25.17
CA VAL A 79 -27.34 -0.03 25.72
C VAL A 79 -27.84 0.54 27.05
N SER A 80 -29.10 1.00 27.06
CA SER A 80 -29.79 1.42 28.28
C SER A 80 -30.64 0.27 28.82
N ALA A 81 -30.54 0.02 30.13
CA ALA A 81 -31.21 -1.11 30.78
C ALA A 81 -32.75 -1.06 30.73
N ASP A 82 -33.34 0.14 30.61
CA ASP A 82 -34.79 0.35 30.64
C ASP A 82 -35.50 0.14 29.29
N ASN A 83 -34.76 0.08 28.17
CA ASN A 83 -35.39 -0.10 26.85
C ASN A 83 -34.49 -0.89 25.90
N ARG A 84 -34.64 -2.22 25.89
CA ARG A 84 -33.87 -3.14 25.04
C ARG A 84 -34.01 -2.89 23.52
N ASN A 85 -34.99 -2.07 23.11
CA ASN A 85 -35.27 -1.77 21.70
C ASN A 85 -34.82 -0.36 21.27
N ALA A 86 -34.35 0.49 22.18
CA ALA A 86 -33.83 1.81 21.84
C ALA A 86 -32.33 1.72 21.52
N HIS A 87 -32.00 1.28 20.31
CA HIS A 87 -30.63 1.31 19.81
C HIS A 87 -30.28 2.73 19.37
N LYS A 88 -29.56 3.48 20.21
CA LYS A 88 -29.01 4.79 19.80
C LYS A 88 -27.55 4.61 19.38
N LEU A 89 -27.27 4.95 18.13
CA LEU A 89 -25.93 4.91 17.57
C LEU A 89 -25.15 6.14 18.05
N LEU A 90 -24.03 5.90 18.72
CA LEU A 90 -23.18 6.95 19.30
C LEU A 90 -22.01 7.32 18.38
N GLY A 91 -21.57 6.40 17.53
CA GLY A 91 -20.51 6.66 16.57
C GLY A 91 -20.16 5.41 15.76
N TRP A 92 -19.32 5.60 14.75
CA TRP A 92 -18.83 4.53 13.92
C TRP A 92 -17.37 4.76 13.53
N ILE A 93 -16.70 3.66 13.18
CA ILE A 93 -15.33 3.65 12.68
C ILE A 93 -15.26 2.73 11.47
N GLN A 94 -14.56 3.16 10.44
CA GLN A 94 -14.20 2.35 9.28
C GLN A 94 -12.70 2.10 9.26
N VAL A 95 -12.34 0.84 9.10
CA VAL A 95 -10.96 0.40 8.96
C VAL A 95 -10.81 -0.53 7.77
N ALA A 96 -9.63 -0.57 7.18
CA ALA A 96 -9.31 -1.43 6.05
C ALA A 96 -7.84 -1.88 6.09
N PRO A 97 -7.49 -3.04 5.52
CA PRO A 97 -6.10 -3.44 5.38
C PRO A 97 -5.39 -2.51 4.38
N PHE A 98 -4.21 -2.03 4.76
CA PHE A 98 -3.37 -1.16 3.94
C PHE A 98 -2.45 -1.96 3.00
N ASN A 99 -2.06 -3.17 3.41
CA ASN A 99 -1.24 -4.10 2.64
C ASN A 99 -1.89 -5.49 2.55
N LYS A 100 -1.45 -6.31 1.59
CA LYS A 100 -2.00 -7.66 1.34
C LYS A 100 -1.66 -8.66 2.43
N THR A 101 -0.55 -8.47 3.13
CA THR A 101 -0.20 -9.29 4.31
C THR A 101 -1.11 -8.98 5.51
N ARG A 102 -1.85 -7.86 5.47
CA ARG A 102 -2.75 -7.38 6.54
C ARG A 102 -2.02 -7.09 7.84
N SER A 103 -0.71 -6.84 7.78
CA SER A 103 0.08 -6.42 8.94
C SER A 103 -0.11 -4.94 9.25
N THR A 104 -0.44 -4.13 8.24
CA THR A 104 -0.73 -2.70 8.38
C THR A 104 -2.18 -2.43 8.02
N TRP A 105 -2.88 -1.71 8.90
CA TRP A 105 -4.28 -1.34 8.74
C TRP A 105 -4.45 0.17 8.75
N GLN A 106 -5.39 0.67 7.97
CA GLN A 106 -5.71 2.08 7.90
C GLN A 106 -7.01 2.36 8.65
N VAL A 107 -7.01 3.37 9.51
CA VAL A 107 -8.25 3.99 9.98
C VAL A 107 -8.68 4.99 8.90
N GLY A 108 -9.84 4.74 8.29
CA GLY A 108 -10.40 5.63 7.28
C GLY A 108 -11.10 6.80 7.94
N ARG A 109 -12.19 6.52 8.68
CA ARG A 109 -13.00 7.57 9.30
C ARG A 109 -13.49 7.14 10.68
N VAL A 110 -13.62 8.12 11.57
CA VAL A 110 -14.29 8.01 12.87
C VAL A 110 -15.26 9.16 12.99
N SER A 111 -16.56 8.87 12.99
CA SER A 111 -17.59 9.88 13.23
C SER A 111 -18.34 9.55 14.53
N ILE A 112 -18.53 10.56 15.36
CA ILE A 112 -19.20 10.46 16.65
C ILE A 112 -20.41 11.40 16.63
N ALA A 113 -21.55 10.92 17.15
CA ALA A 113 -22.77 11.70 17.28
C ALA A 113 -22.52 12.96 18.12
N ARG A 114 -23.06 14.11 17.68
CA ARG A 114 -22.88 15.38 18.39
C ARG A 114 -23.55 15.30 19.77
N SER A 115 -22.90 15.90 20.77
CA SER A 115 -23.29 15.83 22.19
C SER A 115 -24.74 16.29 22.50
N GLY A 116 -25.42 16.97 21.57
CA GLY A 116 -26.84 17.35 21.71
C GLY A 116 -27.78 16.14 21.75
N ASP A 117 -27.36 15.00 21.20
CA ASP A 117 -28.14 13.77 21.17
C ASP A 117 -27.99 12.90 22.43
N CYS A 118 -26.89 13.06 23.17
CA CYS A 118 -26.65 12.39 24.45
C CYS A 118 -25.64 13.22 25.25
N PRO A 119 -26.09 14.07 26.20
CA PRO A 119 -25.21 14.95 26.97
C PRO A 119 -24.35 14.22 28.02
N VAL A 120 -24.43 12.90 28.09
CA VAL A 120 -23.89 12.08 29.20
C VAL A 120 -22.50 11.50 28.89
N VAL A 121 -22.08 11.43 27.63
CA VAL A 121 -20.86 10.70 27.23
C VAL A 121 -19.90 11.60 26.46
N ASP A 122 -18.65 11.63 26.92
CA ASP A 122 -17.55 12.34 26.25
C ASP A 122 -17.26 11.72 24.85
N PRO A 123 -17.31 12.51 23.76
CA PRO A 123 -16.96 12.04 22.41
C PRO A 123 -15.58 11.38 22.34
N LEU A 124 -14.60 11.90 23.09
CA LEU A 124 -13.25 11.33 23.13
C LEU A 124 -13.26 9.90 23.67
N ALA A 125 -14.11 9.62 24.66
CA ALA A 125 -14.26 8.28 25.24
C ALA A 125 -14.87 7.29 24.23
N ILE A 126 -15.90 7.70 23.49
CA ILE A 126 -16.54 6.89 22.43
C ILE A 126 -15.53 6.55 21.34
N GLY A 127 -14.81 7.56 20.81
CA GLY A 127 -13.80 7.36 19.79
C GLY A 127 -12.66 6.44 20.27
N SER A 128 -12.21 6.62 21.52
CA SER A 128 -11.16 5.78 22.10
C SER A 128 -11.62 4.33 22.28
N GLN A 129 -12.88 4.11 22.61
CA GLN A 129 -13.44 2.76 22.72
C GLN A 129 -13.59 2.08 21.37
N LEU A 130 -14.03 2.80 20.33
CA LEU A 130 -14.06 2.31 18.95
C LEU A 130 -12.68 1.88 18.47
N LEU A 131 -11.66 2.73 18.68
CA LEU A 131 -10.28 2.43 18.32
C LEU A 131 -9.73 1.23 19.10
N ARG A 132 -9.94 1.20 20.42
CA ARG A 132 -9.52 0.08 21.27
C ARG A 132 -10.14 -1.24 20.80
N TYR A 133 -11.42 -1.25 20.49
CA TYR A 133 -12.09 -2.44 19.97
C TYR A 133 -11.44 -2.95 18.67
N CYS A 134 -11.11 -2.05 17.74
CA CYS A 134 -10.39 -2.42 16.52
C CYS A 134 -9.01 -3.00 16.82
N PHE A 135 -8.25 -2.38 17.73
CA PHE A 135 -6.92 -2.87 18.14
C PHE A 135 -6.96 -4.22 18.84
N GLU A 136 -8.05 -4.58 19.49
CA GLU A 136 -8.20 -5.86 20.19
C GLU A 136 -8.77 -6.95 19.27
N THR A 137 -9.66 -6.59 18.36
CA THR A 137 -10.37 -7.53 17.49
C THR A 137 -9.53 -7.95 16.28
N ILE A 138 -8.76 -7.03 15.70
CA ILE A 138 -7.98 -7.28 14.49
C ILE A 138 -6.55 -7.66 14.88
N TRP A 139 -6.39 -8.92 15.26
CA TRP A 139 -5.13 -9.52 15.70
C TRP A 139 -4.02 -9.57 14.63
N GLU A 140 -4.36 -9.52 13.33
CA GLU A 140 -3.35 -9.43 12.27
C GLU A 140 -2.66 -8.06 12.21
N ALA A 141 -3.32 -7.01 12.73
CA ALA A 141 -2.86 -5.63 12.64
C ALA A 141 -1.72 -5.35 13.62
N ARG A 142 -0.49 -5.30 13.11
CA ARG A 142 0.70 -4.89 13.88
C ARG A 142 0.87 -3.39 13.90
N THR A 143 0.47 -2.74 12.80
CA THR A 143 0.62 -1.30 12.62
C THR A 143 -0.69 -0.70 12.14
N TRP A 144 -1.02 0.45 12.69
CA TRP A 144 -2.17 1.26 12.31
C TRP A 144 -1.68 2.56 11.70
N VAL A 145 -2.24 2.97 10.57
CA VAL A 145 -1.96 4.23 9.90
C VAL A 145 -3.25 5.01 9.70
N LEU A 146 -3.13 6.33 9.61
CA LEU A 146 -4.25 7.21 9.30
C LEU A 146 -3.74 8.54 8.77
N GLU A 147 -4.61 9.24 8.07
CA GLU A 147 -4.35 10.56 7.52
C GLU A 147 -5.45 11.51 7.99
N LEU A 148 -5.07 12.70 8.46
CA LEU A 148 -6.01 13.68 9.01
C LEU A 148 -5.67 15.08 8.55
N ASP A 149 -6.69 15.90 8.29
CA ASP A 149 -6.48 17.33 8.10
C ASP A 149 -5.90 17.96 9.38
N VAL A 150 -4.87 18.79 9.21
CA VAL A 150 -4.21 19.49 10.33
C VAL A 150 -5.18 20.46 11.05
N ASN A 151 -6.24 20.91 10.37
CA ASN A 151 -7.26 21.79 10.93
C ASN A 151 -8.23 21.06 11.89
N GLU A 152 -8.32 19.73 11.83
CA GLU A 152 -9.23 18.93 12.65
C GLU A 152 -8.66 18.61 14.04
N LYS A 153 -8.61 19.63 14.90
CA LYS A 153 -8.04 19.52 16.26
C LYS A 153 -8.70 18.43 17.12
N GLY A 154 -10.00 18.21 16.98
CA GLY A 154 -10.73 17.19 17.73
C GLY A 154 -10.32 15.76 17.34
N ALA A 155 -10.24 15.48 16.05
CA ALA A 155 -9.76 14.20 15.53
C ALA A 155 -8.28 14.00 15.92
N LEU A 156 -7.42 15.00 15.69
CA LEU A 156 -6.01 14.96 16.10
C LEU A 156 -5.85 14.65 17.60
N ALA A 157 -6.65 15.27 18.47
CA ALA A 157 -6.63 15.00 19.90
C ALA A 157 -7.01 13.55 20.22
N LEU A 158 -8.05 13.01 19.56
CA LEU A 158 -8.47 11.62 19.70
C LEU A 158 -7.35 10.63 19.35
N TYR A 159 -6.69 10.80 18.21
CA TYR A 159 -5.65 9.87 17.77
C TYR A 159 -4.37 10.01 18.59
N ARG A 160 -3.96 11.24 18.96
CA ARG A 160 -2.81 11.43 19.86
C ARG A 160 -3.07 10.84 21.25
N HIS A 161 -4.27 11.00 21.79
CA HIS A 161 -4.67 10.37 23.06
C HIS A 161 -4.58 8.84 22.98
N ASN A 162 -4.89 8.27 21.81
CA ASN A 162 -4.76 6.85 21.53
C ASN A 162 -3.37 6.44 21.03
N GLY A 163 -2.33 7.26 21.24
CA GLY A 163 -0.94 6.86 21.00
C GLY A 163 -0.48 6.87 19.53
N PHE A 164 -1.23 7.50 18.63
CA PHE A 164 -0.74 7.74 17.27
C PHE A 164 0.33 8.83 17.26
N GLN A 165 1.39 8.61 16.49
CA GLN A 165 2.52 9.50 16.31
C GLN A 165 2.57 10.01 14.86
N PRO A 166 2.90 11.29 14.63
CA PRO A 166 3.07 11.82 13.28
C PRO A 166 4.25 11.15 12.57
N LEU A 167 4.11 10.92 11.27
CA LEU A 167 5.11 10.30 10.42
C LEU A 167 5.59 11.21 9.28
N ALA A 168 4.65 11.85 8.59
CA ALA A 168 4.91 12.73 7.47
C ALA A 168 3.74 13.67 7.28
N GLN A 169 4.01 14.84 6.72
CA GLN A 169 2.97 15.74 6.24
C GLN A 169 2.70 15.47 4.76
N MET A 170 1.43 15.50 4.36
CA MET A 170 1.03 15.40 2.96
C MET A 170 0.39 16.70 2.52
N THR A 171 0.79 17.17 1.35
CA THR A 171 0.23 18.33 0.68
C THR A 171 -0.51 17.84 -0.57
N TYR A 172 -1.79 18.21 -0.66
CA TYR A 172 -2.61 17.96 -1.83
C TYR A 172 -2.54 19.17 -2.75
N TRP A 173 -2.22 18.92 -4.01
CA TRP A 173 -2.03 19.93 -5.04
C TRP A 173 -3.08 19.77 -6.13
N SER A 174 -3.65 20.87 -6.59
CA SER A 174 -4.47 20.95 -7.81
C SER A 174 -3.71 21.69 -8.90
N LEU A 175 -3.67 21.09 -10.10
CA LEU A 175 -3.28 21.76 -11.32
C LEU A 175 -4.53 22.20 -12.06
N ALA A 176 -4.59 23.50 -12.36
CA ALA A 176 -5.66 24.08 -13.16
C ALA A 176 -5.68 23.50 -14.59
N PRO A 177 -6.84 23.43 -15.25
CA PRO A 177 -6.93 22.89 -16.60
C PRO A 177 -6.11 23.68 -17.63
N ASP A 178 -5.99 25.00 -17.48
CA ASP A 178 -5.20 25.85 -18.37
C ASP A 178 -3.71 25.48 -18.32
N LEU A 179 -3.20 25.25 -17.11
CA LEU A 179 -1.84 24.79 -16.88
C LEU A 179 -1.59 23.39 -17.47
N LEU A 180 -2.58 22.49 -17.38
CA LEU A 180 -2.50 21.17 -18.02
C LEU A 180 -2.48 21.30 -19.54
N ALA A 181 -3.24 22.23 -20.12
CA ALA A 181 -3.22 22.48 -21.56
C ALA A 181 -1.85 22.98 -22.04
N GLU A 182 -1.18 23.83 -21.26
CA GLU A 182 0.20 24.27 -21.53
C GLU A 182 1.20 23.11 -21.42
N LEU A 183 1.13 22.33 -20.33
CA LEU A 183 2.00 21.17 -20.13
C LEU A 183 1.85 20.12 -21.21
N ALA A 184 0.63 19.93 -21.73
CA ALA A 184 0.36 18.96 -22.77
C ALA A 184 1.00 19.30 -24.13
N GLN A 185 1.36 20.58 -24.35
CA GLN A 185 2.06 21.01 -25.57
C GLN A 185 3.50 20.50 -25.60
N ASN A 186 4.14 20.37 -24.44
CA ASN A 186 5.50 19.85 -24.33
C ASN A 186 5.54 18.37 -24.72
N ASP A 187 6.54 17.97 -25.51
CA ASP A 187 6.81 16.57 -25.82
C ASP A 187 7.75 15.94 -24.80
N PRO A 188 7.25 15.11 -23.87
CA PRO A 188 8.11 14.47 -22.91
C PRO A 188 8.86 13.34 -23.62
N ASP A 189 10.14 13.57 -23.91
CA ASP A 189 11.05 12.52 -24.35
C ASP A 189 11.23 11.49 -23.21
N LEU A 190 10.40 10.44 -23.27
CA LEU A 190 10.31 9.31 -22.35
C LEU A 190 10.44 7.99 -23.12
N PRO A 191 11.63 7.67 -23.68
CA PRO A 191 11.79 6.58 -24.65
C PRO A 191 11.54 5.17 -24.06
N ASN A 192 11.50 5.04 -22.74
CA ASN A 192 11.29 3.77 -22.02
C ASN A 192 10.08 3.83 -21.08
N LEU A 193 9.02 4.55 -21.46
CA LEU A 193 7.76 4.49 -20.75
C LEU A 193 7.02 3.20 -21.13
N LEU A 194 6.86 2.30 -20.16
CA LEU A 194 6.26 0.98 -20.35
C LEU A 194 4.94 0.86 -19.57
N PRO A 195 3.97 0.10 -20.10
CA PRO A 195 2.77 -0.25 -19.35
C PRO A 195 3.12 -1.21 -18.21
N ILE A 196 2.29 -1.21 -17.18
CA ILE A 196 2.54 -2.03 -15.98
C ILE A 196 1.99 -3.44 -16.15
N SER A 197 2.81 -4.41 -15.83
CA SER A 197 2.45 -5.82 -15.70
C SER A 197 2.80 -6.36 -14.32
N ASN A 198 2.21 -7.51 -13.96
CA ASN A 198 2.55 -8.22 -12.74
C ASN A 198 4.02 -8.70 -12.69
N ALA A 199 4.68 -8.79 -13.84
CA ALA A 199 6.12 -9.08 -13.93
C ALA A 199 6.97 -7.92 -13.39
N ASP A 200 6.48 -6.68 -13.49
CA ASP A 200 7.21 -5.47 -13.09
C ASP A 200 7.06 -5.14 -11.61
N ALA A 201 6.27 -5.92 -10.86
CA ALA A 201 5.97 -5.67 -9.45
C ALA A 201 7.24 -5.55 -8.59
N GLN A 202 8.31 -6.28 -8.93
CA GLN A 202 9.60 -6.18 -8.24
C GLN A 202 10.26 -4.82 -8.47
N LEU A 203 10.22 -4.31 -9.71
CA LEU A 203 10.80 -3.01 -10.08
C LEU A 203 10.03 -1.87 -9.39
N LEU A 204 8.70 -1.96 -9.38
CA LEU A 204 7.85 -0.98 -8.69
C LEU A 204 8.07 -0.99 -7.18
N PHE A 205 8.20 -2.17 -6.57
CA PHE A 205 8.52 -2.29 -5.15
C PHE A 205 9.87 -1.67 -4.81
N GLN A 206 10.89 -1.88 -5.65
CA GLN A 206 12.20 -1.25 -5.48
C GLN A 206 12.11 0.28 -5.58
N LEU A 207 11.38 0.79 -6.57
CA LEU A 207 11.14 2.23 -6.74
C LEU A 207 10.42 2.84 -5.53
N ASP A 208 9.37 2.18 -5.03
CA ASP A 208 8.65 2.57 -3.83
C ASP A 208 9.62 2.63 -2.63
N CYS A 209 10.47 1.61 -2.47
CA CYS A 209 11.42 1.55 -1.37
C CYS A 209 12.48 2.66 -1.38
N VAL A 210 13.03 3.00 -2.56
CA VAL A 210 14.06 4.05 -2.67
C VAL A 210 13.47 5.46 -2.60
N SER A 211 12.18 5.61 -2.94
CA SER A 211 11.48 6.90 -2.88
C SER A 211 10.92 7.26 -1.50
N MET A 212 11.01 6.35 -0.51
CA MET A 212 10.45 6.54 0.83
C MET A 212 11.49 6.36 1.96
N PRO A 213 11.40 7.20 3.01
CA PRO A 213 12.18 7.05 4.23
C PRO A 213 12.07 5.65 4.87
N PRO A 214 13.13 5.13 5.51
CA PRO A 214 13.12 3.80 6.13
C PRO A 214 11.99 3.58 7.15
N LEU A 215 11.67 4.60 7.96
CA LEU A 215 10.60 4.52 8.95
C LEU A 215 9.23 4.29 8.30
N LEU A 216 8.93 5.04 7.22
CA LEU A 216 7.68 4.88 6.48
C LEU A 216 7.59 3.52 5.82
N ARG A 217 8.69 3.02 5.25
CA ARG A 217 8.75 1.67 4.69
C ARG A 217 8.39 0.61 5.72
N GLN A 218 8.93 0.72 6.94
CA GLN A 218 8.65 -0.21 8.02
C GLN A 218 7.18 -0.13 8.47
N VAL A 219 6.63 1.07 8.58
CA VAL A 219 5.22 1.27 8.98
C VAL A 219 4.27 0.69 7.92
N PHE A 220 4.53 0.97 6.66
CA PHE A 220 3.69 0.50 5.55
C PHE A 220 3.81 -1.00 5.31
N ASP A 221 4.96 -1.60 5.64
CA ASP A 221 5.25 -3.03 5.53
C ASP A 221 4.78 -3.62 4.19
N ARG A 222 5.00 -2.85 3.12
CA ARG A 222 4.62 -3.24 1.76
C ARG A 222 5.59 -4.30 1.25
N HIS A 223 5.04 -5.20 0.45
CA HIS A 223 5.76 -6.29 -0.18
C HIS A 223 5.51 -6.27 -1.68
N VAL A 224 6.34 -6.99 -2.43
CA VAL A 224 6.21 -7.14 -3.90
C VAL A 224 4.80 -7.59 -4.31
N GLN A 225 4.13 -8.38 -3.47
CA GLN A 225 2.77 -8.82 -3.72
C GLN A 225 1.78 -7.65 -3.81
N ASP A 226 1.99 -6.55 -3.08
CA ASP A 226 1.11 -5.37 -3.07
C ASP A 226 1.05 -4.67 -4.43
N PHE A 227 2.15 -4.73 -5.19
CA PHE A 227 2.27 -4.14 -6.53
C PHE A 227 1.71 -5.03 -7.64
N LYS A 228 1.35 -6.28 -7.32
CA LYS A 228 0.66 -7.16 -8.28
C LYS A 228 -0.80 -6.79 -8.36
N THR A 229 -1.32 -6.61 -9.56
CA THR A 229 -2.76 -6.60 -9.80
C THR A 229 -3.29 -8.02 -9.61
N SER A 230 -4.12 -8.23 -8.58
CA SER A 230 -4.87 -9.48 -8.45
C SER A 230 -6.00 -9.48 -9.48
N PHE A 231 -6.23 -10.59 -10.19
CA PHE A 231 -7.33 -10.74 -11.15
C PHE A 231 -8.68 -10.34 -10.57
N VAL A 232 -8.87 -10.49 -9.26
CA VAL A 232 -10.09 -10.07 -8.54
C VAL A 232 -10.14 -8.56 -8.31
N ASN A 233 -9.00 -7.91 -8.04
CA ASN A 233 -8.93 -6.44 -7.99
C ASN A 233 -9.16 -5.86 -9.38
N THR A 234 -8.70 -6.51 -10.45
CA THR A 234 -8.97 -6.10 -11.83
C THR A 234 -10.46 -6.28 -12.19
N LEU A 235 -11.14 -7.30 -11.68
CA LEU A 235 -12.59 -7.48 -11.83
C LEU A 235 -13.37 -6.42 -11.04
N LEU A 236 -12.93 -6.10 -9.83
CA LEU A 236 -13.54 -5.07 -8.99
C LEU A 236 -13.30 -3.67 -9.54
N THR A 237 -12.10 -3.34 -9.99
CA THR A 237 -11.82 -2.07 -10.66
C THR A 237 -12.57 -1.97 -11.96
N LYS A 238 -12.74 -3.06 -12.74
CA LYS A 238 -13.60 -3.07 -13.93
C LYS A 238 -15.07 -2.90 -13.60
N PHE A 239 -15.54 -3.45 -12.48
CA PHE A 239 -16.91 -3.28 -12.02
C PHE A 239 -17.16 -1.84 -11.52
N ASN A 240 -16.21 -1.28 -10.77
CA ASN A 240 -16.25 0.10 -10.29
C ASN A 240 -16.07 1.10 -11.45
N GLN A 241 -15.19 0.81 -12.41
CA GLN A 241 -14.98 1.53 -13.68
C GLN A 241 -16.22 1.46 -14.58
N TRP A 242 -16.95 0.34 -14.57
CA TRP A 242 -18.22 0.20 -15.29
C TRP A 242 -19.33 1.03 -14.62
N CYS A 243 -19.39 1.05 -13.29
CA CYS A 243 -20.33 1.89 -12.56
C CYS A 243 -19.98 3.39 -12.58
N HIS A 244 -18.71 3.76 -12.66
CA HIS A 244 -18.24 5.14 -12.47
C HIS A 244 -17.55 5.77 -13.69
N ARG A 245 -17.45 5.06 -14.84
CA ARG A 245 -16.73 5.54 -16.05
C ARG A 245 -15.33 6.10 -15.76
N THR A 246 -14.68 5.60 -14.71
CA THR A 246 -13.33 6.00 -14.30
C THR A 246 -12.29 5.11 -14.96
N GLU A 247 -11.34 5.70 -15.69
CA GLU A 247 -10.31 4.93 -16.38
C GLU A 247 -8.97 5.10 -15.68
N THR A 248 -8.39 3.99 -15.21
CA THR A 248 -7.07 4.01 -14.60
C THR A 248 -6.02 3.71 -15.66
N ILE A 249 -5.14 4.66 -15.93
CA ILE A 249 -3.96 4.51 -16.76
C ILE A 249 -2.74 4.52 -15.85
N SER A 250 -1.78 3.64 -16.09
CA SER A 250 -0.54 3.60 -15.31
C SER A 250 0.63 3.20 -16.17
N GLY A 251 1.80 3.73 -15.83
CA GLY A 251 3.03 3.49 -16.57
C GLY A 251 4.24 3.72 -15.70
N TYR A 252 5.36 3.14 -16.10
CA TYR A 252 6.64 3.34 -15.42
C TYR A 252 7.75 3.57 -16.42
N VAL A 253 8.77 4.33 -16.01
CA VAL A 253 9.95 4.64 -16.82
C VAL A 253 11.04 3.66 -16.43
N PHE A 254 11.49 2.86 -17.38
CA PHE A 254 12.56 1.89 -17.19
C PHE A 254 13.91 2.48 -17.60
N GLU A 255 14.94 2.24 -16.78
CA GLU A 255 16.32 2.59 -17.11
C GLU A 255 17.12 1.32 -17.46
N PRO A 256 17.52 1.14 -18.74
CA PRO A 256 18.20 -0.09 -19.17
C PRO A 256 19.55 -0.34 -18.50
N GLN A 257 20.29 0.73 -18.18
CA GLN A 257 21.63 0.62 -17.60
C GLN A 257 21.61 0.02 -16.19
N ARG A 258 20.69 0.49 -15.34
CA ARG A 258 20.53 0.01 -13.96
C ARG A 258 19.53 -1.13 -13.84
N LYS A 259 18.79 -1.42 -14.91
CA LYS A 259 17.68 -2.39 -14.93
C LYS A 259 16.67 -2.10 -13.82
N ALA A 260 16.34 -0.82 -13.63
CA ALA A 260 15.51 -0.34 -12.54
C ALA A 260 14.36 0.53 -13.08
N ALA A 261 13.23 0.55 -12.37
CA ALA A 261 12.21 1.57 -12.57
C ALA A 261 12.68 2.86 -11.89
N ILE A 262 12.70 3.96 -12.64
CA ILE A 262 13.17 5.28 -12.16
C ILE A 262 12.02 6.29 -11.99
N GLY A 263 10.85 5.98 -12.54
CA GLY A 263 9.63 6.75 -12.36
C GLY A 263 8.40 5.88 -12.55
N TYR A 264 7.31 6.22 -11.88
CA TYR A 264 6.02 5.56 -11.94
C TYR A 264 4.93 6.62 -11.82
N PHE A 265 3.88 6.47 -12.63
CA PHE A 265 2.66 7.23 -12.45
C PHE A 265 1.43 6.33 -12.59
N GLN A 266 0.37 6.73 -11.89
CA GLN A 266 -0.96 6.20 -12.04
C GLN A 266 -1.94 7.37 -12.08
N LEU A 267 -2.81 7.35 -13.07
CA LEU A 267 -3.77 8.40 -13.36
C LEU A 267 -5.17 7.79 -13.38
N ASN A 268 -6.05 8.28 -12.52
CA ASN A 268 -7.46 7.94 -12.48
C ASN A 268 -8.23 9.05 -13.20
N LEU A 269 -8.64 8.76 -14.43
CA LEU A 269 -9.35 9.65 -15.32
C LEU A 269 -10.85 9.67 -15.00
N GLN A 270 -11.45 10.84 -15.13
CA GLN A 270 -12.88 11.07 -14.94
C GLN A 270 -13.48 11.46 -16.30
N LYS A 271 -14.32 10.61 -16.88
CA LYS A 271 -14.85 10.89 -18.24
C LYS A 271 -16.01 11.89 -18.26
N ASN A 272 -16.66 12.11 -17.12
CA ASN A 272 -17.95 12.80 -17.06
C ASN A 272 -17.85 14.30 -16.70
N GLY A 273 -16.66 14.87 -16.49
CA GLY A 273 -16.56 16.31 -16.16
C GLY A 273 -16.90 16.65 -14.70
N SER A 274 -17.42 15.72 -13.91
CA SER A 274 -17.94 15.98 -12.56
C SER A 274 -16.88 16.14 -11.47
N ARG A 275 -15.68 15.59 -11.66
CA ARG A 275 -14.64 15.51 -10.61
C ARG A 275 -13.23 15.64 -11.18
N PRO A 276 -12.28 16.19 -10.41
CA PRO A 276 -10.88 16.27 -10.82
C PRO A 276 -10.31 14.88 -11.11
N HIS A 277 -9.35 14.84 -12.03
CA HIS A 277 -8.50 13.68 -12.24
C HIS A 277 -7.58 13.49 -11.04
N GLN A 278 -7.24 12.24 -10.70
CA GLN A 278 -6.34 11.96 -9.58
C GLN A 278 -5.08 11.26 -10.07
N ALA A 279 -3.92 11.80 -9.74
CA ALA A 279 -2.63 11.23 -10.06
C ALA A 279 -1.84 10.81 -8.82
N ARG A 280 -1.16 9.67 -8.95
CA ARG A 280 -0.08 9.26 -8.07
C ARG A 280 1.19 9.27 -8.88
N LEU A 281 2.23 9.86 -8.29
CA LEU A 281 3.53 10.02 -8.91
C LEU A 281 4.60 9.53 -7.94
N THR A 282 5.54 8.73 -8.45
CA THR A 282 6.67 8.25 -7.69
C THR A 282 7.89 8.33 -8.58
N VAL A 283 8.91 9.06 -8.13
CA VAL A 283 10.15 9.26 -8.88
C VAL A 283 11.31 8.89 -7.98
N HIS A 284 12.30 8.22 -8.56
CA HIS A 284 13.51 7.88 -7.85
C HIS A 284 14.26 9.18 -7.47
N PRO A 285 14.73 9.36 -6.22
CA PRO A 285 15.35 10.62 -5.78
C PRO A 285 16.53 11.10 -6.64
N ALA A 286 17.32 10.18 -7.20
CA ALA A 286 18.39 10.51 -8.16
C ALA A 286 17.93 10.99 -9.56
N TYR A 287 16.63 10.92 -9.87
CA TYR A 287 16.06 11.20 -11.20
C TYR A 287 14.93 12.25 -11.15
N THR A 288 15.05 13.24 -10.27
CA THR A 288 14.04 14.30 -10.07
C THR A 288 13.75 15.12 -11.32
N TRP A 289 14.66 15.14 -12.30
CA TRP A 289 14.43 15.70 -13.64
C TRP A 289 13.27 15.04 -14.41
N LEU A 290 12.77 13.89 -13.96
CA LEU A 290 11.60 13.23 -14.54
C LEU A 290 10.28 13.92 -14.21
N TYR A 291 10.20 14.74 -13.15
CA TYR A 291 8.93 15.36 -12.73
C TYR A 291 8.25 16.14 -13.87
N PRO A 292 8.93 17.08 -14.57
CA PRO A 292 8.33 17.78 -15.71
C PRO A 292 7.85 16.86 -16.82
N LYS A 293 8.64 15.82 -17.15
CA LYS A 293 8.32 14.91 -18.25
C LYS A 293 7.11 14.05 -17.93
N LEU A 294 7.03 13.52 -16.71
CA LEU A 294 5.89 12.69 -16.27
C LEU A 294 4.62 13.52 -16.12
N LEU A 295 4.72 14.76 -15.62
CA LEU A 295 3.57 15.66 -15.54
C LEU A 295 3.07 16.09 -16.93
N ALA A 296 3.97 16.41 -17.87
CA ALA A 296 3.60 16.65 -19.26
C ALA A 296 2.93 15.43 -19.91
N GLN A 297 3.42 14.21 -19.62
CA GLN A 297 2.80 12.99 -20.11
C GLN A 297 1.38 12.79 -19.54
N MET A 298 1.18 13.02 -18.24
CA MET A 298 -0.15 12.96 -17.63
C MET A 298 -1.09 14.04 -18.21
N ALA A 299 -0.58 15.25 -18.42
CA ALA A 299 -1.32 16.34 -19.05
C ALA A 299 -1.79 15.99 -20.48
N ARG A 300 -0.96 15.28 -21.25
CA ARG A 300 -1.36 14.74 -22.57
C ARG A 300 -2.46 13.71 -22.50
N LEU A 301 -2.41 12.82 -21.51
CA LEU A 301 -3.43 11.77 -21.33
C LEU A 301 -4.81 12.36 -20.96
N VAL A 302 -4.85 13.53 -20.30
CA VAL A 302 -6.11 14.21 -19.95
C VAL A 302 -6.57 15.20 -21.01
N LYS A 303 -5.73 15.55 -22.01
CA LYS A 303 -6.03 16.59 -23.01
C LYS A 303 -7.32 16.35 -23.80
N ASP A 304 -7.63 15.08 -24.11
CA ASP A 304 -8.81 14.69 -24.89
C ASP A 304 -10.08 14.52 -24.04
N LEU A 305 -9.98 14.75 -22.73
CA LEU A 305 -11.08 14.67 -21.77
C LEU A 305 -11.68 16.06 -21.51
N PRO A 306 -12.87 16.15 -20.88
CA PRO A 306 -13.39 17.44 -20.42
C PRO A 306 -12.35 18.20 -19.59
N SER A 307 -12.35 19.53 -19.73
CA SER A 307 -11.46 20.42 -18.98
C SER A 307 -11.70 20.27 -17.48
N GLN A 308 -10.73 19.69 -16.78
CA GLN A 308 -10.81 19.32 -15.37
C GLN A 308 -9.45 19.48 -14.70
N GLU A 309 -9.47 19.73 -13.40
CA GLU A 309 -8.26 19.82 -12.58
C GLU A 309 -7.59 18.46 -12.42
N LEU A 310 -6.28 18.46 -12.23
CA LEU A 310 -5.50 17.28 -11.87
C LEU A 310 -4.98 17.41 -10.44
N GLU A 311 -5.43 16.52 -9.57
CA GLU A 311 -5.01 16.43 -8.19
C GLU A 311 -3.85 15.45 -8.02
N LEU A 312 -2.84 15.83 -7.23
CA LEU A 312 -1.79 14.92 -6.80
C LEU A 312 -1.37 15.17 -5.35
N VAL A 313 -0.72 14.17 -4.78
CA VAL A 313 -0.20 14.21 -3.41
C VAL A 313 1.33 14.29 -3.43
N SER A 314 1.86 15.16 -2.59
CA SER A 314 3.28 15.21 -2.27
C SER A 314 3.47 15.06 -0.77
N ALA A 315 4.51 14.34 -0.37
CA ALA A 315 4.92 14.25 1.03
C ALA A 315 6.06 15.24 1.32
N ASP A 316 6.19 15.65 2.58
CA ASP A 316 7.26 16.55 3.06
C ASP A 316 8.69 16.09 2.69
N TYR A 317 8.95 14.78 2.70
CA TYR A 317 10.26 14.23 2.32
C TYR A 317 10.55 14.26 0.81
N GLN A 318 9.60 14.71 -0.03
CA GLN A 318 9.72 14.81 -1.49
C GLN A 318 9.86 16.27 -1.93
N HIS A 319 10.80 17.00 -1.33
CA HIS A 319 11.02 18.44 -1.50
C HIS A 319 11.09 18.88 -2.98
N GLU A 320 11.79 18.12 -3.83
CA GLU A 320 11.95 18.49 -5.25
C GLU A 320 10.63 18.43 -6.03
N ARG A 321 9.67 17.60 -5.58
CA ARG A 321 8.33 17.56 -6.15
C ARG A 321 7.54 18.79 -5.74
N GLU A 322 7.54 19.13 -4.45
CA GLU A 322 6.83 20.31 -3.94
C GLU A 322 7.37 21.58 -4.59
N GLU A 323 8.69 21.74 -4.64
CA GLU A 323 9.34 22.88 -5.29
C GLU A 323 8.98 22.97 -6.78
N TYR A 324 8.92 21.83 -7.48
CA TYR A 324 8.51 21.82 -8.87
C TYR A 324 7.04 22.24 -9.06
N LEU A 325 6.13 21.73 -8.22
CA LEU A 325 4.70 22.07 -8.26
C LEU A 325 4.45 23.55 -7.93
N GLU A 326 5.20 24.10 -6.99
CA GLU A 326 5.15 25.53 -6.66
C GLU A 326 5.61 26.40 -7.83
N LYS A 327 6.75 26.06 -8.45
CA LYS A 327 7.27 26.76 -9.63
C LYS A 327 6.29 26.71 -10.80
N LEU A 328 5.55 25.62 -10.92
CA LEU A 328 4.54 25.42 -11.94
C LEU A 328 3.25 26.22 -11.65
N GLY A 329 3.07 26.74 -10.44
CA GLY A 329 1.86 27.47 -10.04
C GLY A 329 0.69 26.57 -9.61
N ALA A 330 0.98 25.33 -9.21
CA ALA A 330 -0.05 24.44 -8.66
C ALA A 330 -0.59 24.99 -7.32
N GLN A 331 -1.89 24.79 -7.09
CA GLN A 331 -2.55 25.30 -5.90
C GLN A 331 -2.53 24.25 -4.79
N ARG A 332 -2.10 24.63 -3.59
CA ARG A 332 -2.25 23.79 -2.40
C ARG A 332 -3.70 23.81 -1.96
N ILE A 333 -4.35 22.67 -2.04
CA ILE A 333 -5.74 22.55 -1.63
C ILE A 333 -5.82 22.13 -0.17
N ALA A 334 -5.10 21.07 0.21
CA ALA A 334 -5.16 20.47 1.55
C ALA A 334 -3.78 20.20 2.13
N HIS A 335 -3.74 20.15 3.46
CA HIS A 335 -2.56 19.75 4.19
C HIS A 335 -2.96 18.80 5.32
N THR A 336 -2.46 17.58 5.25
CA THR A 336 -2.81 16.48 6.16
C THR A 336 -1.57 15.93 6.86
N LEU A 337 -1.82 15.25 7.97
CA LEU A 337 -0.80 14.61 8.78
C LEU A 337 -1.01 13.10 8.72
N LEU A 338 -0.04 12.40 8.12
CA LEU A 338 0.05 10.95 8.21
C LEU A 338 0.54 10.58 9.61
N MET A 339 -0.20 9.73 10.31
CA MET A 339 0.15 9.25 11.63
C MET A 339 0.16 7.72 11.68
N SER A 340 0.90 7.15 12.63
CA SER A 340 0.86 5.71 12.89
C SER A 340 0.93 5.33 14.36
N ARG A 341 0.53 4.10 14.64
CA ARG A 341 0.66 3.43 15.93
C ARG A 341 1.02 1.96 15.72
N SER A 342 2.02 1.48 16.44
CA SER A 342 2.28 0.05 16.57
C SER A 342 1.42 -0.58 17.68
N VAL A 343 0.87 -1.76 17.43
CA VAL A 343 0.13 -2.56 18.42
C VAL A 343 0.90 -3.85 18.64
N TRP A 344 1.32 -4.07 19.89
CA TRP A 344 1.95 -5.32 20.27
C TRP A 344 0.89 -6.32 20.72
N HIS A 345 0.56 -7.27 19.84
CA HIS A 345 -0.14 -8.46 20.26
C HIS A 345 0.86 -9.41 20.92
N LYS A 346 0.66 -9.71 22.21
CA LYS A 346 1.37 -10.83 22.83
C LYS A 346 0.94 -12.08 22.06
N LEU A 347 1.81 -12.59 21.18
CA LEU A 347 1.65 -13.89 20.56
C LEU A 347 1.45 -14.87 21.71
N LYS A 348 0.21 -15.25 21.99
CA LYS A 348 -0.05 -16.50 22.67
C LYS A 348 0.44 -17.53 21.67
N GLU A 349 1.69 -17.98 21.86
CA GLU A 349 2.11 -19.27 21.38
C GLU A 349 1.16 -20.27 22.06
N THR A 350 -0.02 -20.46 21.48
CA THR A 350 -0.73 -21.70 21.65
C THR A 350 0.19 -22.69 20.97
N LYS A 351 1.11 -23.29 21.76
CA LYS A 351 1.59 -24.62 21.44
C LYS A 351 0.35 -25.38 20.96
N PRO A 352 0.35 -25.99 19.78
CA PRO A 352 -0.74 -26.88 19.44
C PRO A 352 -0.70 -27.96 20.51
N GLU A 353 -1.52 -27.83 21.55
CA GLU A 353 -1.88 -28.94 22.41
C GLU A 353 -2.37 -29.98 21.42
N GLY A 354 -1.62 -31.09 21.38
CA GLY A 354 -1.63 -32.03 20.27
C GLY A 354 -3.06 -32.25 19.82
N LEU A 355 -3.34 -31.87 18.56
CA LEU A 355 -4.49 -32.39 17.86
C LEU A 355 -4.37 -33.92 17.98
N GLN A 356 -5.13 -34.52 18.89
CA GLN A 356 -5.30 -35.97 19.08
C GLN A 356 -5.92 -36.64 17.83
N LEU A 357 -5.86 -35.99 16.67
CA LEU A 357 -6.19 -36.57 15.37
C LEU A 357 -5.23 -37.71 15.02
N SER A 358 -4.01 -37.72 15.57
CA SER A 358 -3.10 -38.87 15.47
C SER A 358 -3.62 -40.11 16.21
N GLU A 359 -4.45 -39.97 17.24
CA GLU A 359 -5.08 -41.11 17.93
C GLU A 359 -6.33 -41.60 17.19
N MET A 360 -7.11 -40.72 16.56
CA MET A 360 -8.28 -41.13 15.76
C MET A 360 -7.90 -41.76 14.39
N LEU A 361 -6.72 -41.48 13.84
CA LEU A 361 -6.26 -42.04 12.56
C LEU A 361 -5.50 -43.37 12.69
N GLN A 362 -5.35 -43.94 13.90
CA GLN A 362 -4.72 -45.25 14.08
C GLN A 362 -5.51 -46.40 13.44
N GLY A 363 -6.81 -46.22 13.19
CA GLY A 363 -7.66 -47.21 12.52
C GLY A 363 -7.45 -47.35 11.00
N LEU A 364 -6.66 -46.47 10.38
CA LEU A 364 -6.37 -46.50 8.93
C LEU A 364 -4.93 -46.88 8.60
N GLN A 365 -4.12 -47.26 9.60
CA GLN A 365 -2.78 -47.78 9.33
C GLN A 365 -2.87 -49.23 8.84
N ALA A 366 -2.42 -49.44 7.60
CA ALA A 366 -2.25 -50.78 7.05
C ALA A 366 -1.30 -51.59 7.94
N ILE A 367 -1.78 -52.77 8.35
CA ILE A 367 -1.08 -53.73 9.22
C ILE A 367 0.37 -53.93 8.76
N PRO A 368 1.39 -53.70 9.62
CA PRO A 368 2.76 -54.01 9.30
C PRO A 368 2.90 -55.54 9.22
N ARG A 369 3.08 -56.07 8.01
CA ARG A 369 3.46 -57.47 7.82
C ARG A 369 4.84 -57.68 8.44
N THR A 370 4.91 -58.56 9.42
CA THR A 370 6.14 -59.04 10.05
C THR A 370 7.11 -59.58 8.99
N PRO A 371 8.38 -59.15 8.94
CA PRO A 371 9.35 -59.74 8.03
C PRO A 371 9.71 -61.16 8.50
N ILE A 372 9.60 -62.11 7.58
CA ILE A 372 9.91 -63.54 7.76
C ILE A 372 11.43 -63.71 7.92
N PRO A 373 11.94 -64.46 8.91
CA PRO A 373 13.37 -64.67 9.10
C PRO A 373 13.91 -65.94 8.39
N SER A 374 15.20 -65.88 8.01
CA SER A 374 16.13 -66.97 7.60
C SER A 374 16.03 -67.47 6.14
N ARG A 375 17.09 -67.86 5.39
CA ARG A 375 18.52 -68.17 5.64
C ARG A 375 19.26 -68.38 4.28
N MET A 376 20.54 -67.96 4.17
CA MET A 376 21.68 -68.47 3.33
C MET A 376 21.51 -68.57 1.78
N SER A 377 22.48 -68.27 0.89
CA SER A 377 23.93 -68.54 0.91
C SER A 377 24.74 -67.64 -0.06
N TRP A 378 26.03 -67.49 0.26
CA TRP A 378 27.10 -66.79 -0.45
C TRP A 378 27.40 -67.25 -1.88
N GLN A 379 27.82 -66.31 -2.73
CA GLN A 379 28.99 -66.46 -3.61
C GLN A 379 29.79 -65.14 -3.65
N LYS A 380 31.06 -65.20 -3.20
CA LYS A 380 32.15 -64.23 -3.49
C LYS A 380 32.66 -64.52 -4.92
N VAL A 381 33.25 -63.64 -5.72
CA VAL A 381 34.55 -62.89 -5.67
C VAL A 381 34.65 -62.13 -7.05
N PRO A 382 35.60 -61.23 -7.40
CA PRO A 382 36.38 -60.18 -6.71
C PRO A 382 36.24 -58.74 -7.29
N PHE A 383 36.75 -57.80 -6.48
CA PHE A 383 37.17 -56.41 -6.73
C PHE A 383 38.18 -56.20 -7.87
N GLN A 384 38.25 -54.98 -8.44
CA GLN A 384 39.29 -53.96 -8.11
C GLN A 384 39.21 -52.70 -8.99
N SER A 385 39.26 -51.54 -8.35
CA SER A 385 39.53 -50.21 -8.91
C SER A 385 41.04 -49.94 -8.86
N PRO A 386 41.63 -49.15 -9.80
CA PRO A 386 43.02 -48.73 -9.69
C PRO A 386 43.19 -47.36 -8.98
N PRO A 387 44.37 -47.07 -8.41
CA PRO A 387 44.63 -45.94 -7.52
C PRO A 387 45.38 -44.75 -8.17
N ILE A 388 45.51 -43.66 -7.41
CA ILE A 388 46.27 -42.43 -7.72
C ILE A 388 47.61 -42.46 -6.95
N THR A 389 48.76 -42.14 -7.58
CA THR A 389 49.74 -41.05 -7.25
C THR A 389 51.21 -41.28 -7.72
N SER A 390 51.75 -40.20 -8.35
CA SER A 390 53.12 -39.62 -8.32
C SER A 390 54.40 -40.43 -8.66
N HIS A 391 55.17 -39.98 -9.66
CA HIS A 391 56.44 -39.20 -9.56
C HIS A 391 57.25 -39.17 -10.91
N HIS A 392 57.93 -38.04 -11.15
CA HIS A 392 58.98 -37.68 -12.15
C HIS A 392 60.30 -38.53 -12.00
N PRO A 393 61.43 -38.37 -12.77
CA PRO A 393 61.75 -37.53 -13.97
C PRO A 393 62.66 -38.15 -15.08
N GLU A 394 62.93 -37.32 -16.12
CA GLU A 394 64.20 -37.04 -16.83
C GLU A 394 64.62 -37.76 -18.15
N SER A 395 64.94 -36.92 -19.17
CA SER A 395 66.09 -36.94 -20.10
C SER A 395 65.80 -36.71 -21.61
N SER A 396 66.45 -35.66 -22.15
CA SER A 396 67.04 -35.46 -23.52
C SER A 396 66.13 -35.59 -24.77
N GLU A 397 66.19 -34.79 -25.85
CA GLU A 397 67.21 -33.94 -26.48
C GLU A 397 66.55 -33.06 -27.60
N ILE A 398 67.20 -31.96 -27.98
CA ILE A 398 66.92 -30.95 -29.06
C ILE A 398 67.62 -31.45 -30.37
N PRO A 399 67.34 -31.09 -31.67
CA PRO A 399 66.99 -29.78 -32.30
C PRO A 399 65.91 -29.90 -33.42
N SER A 400 65.50 -28.92 -34.25
CA SER A 400 66.14 -27.76 -34.91
C SER A 400 65.09 -26.95 -35.72
N ASN A 401 65.37 -25.65 -35.93
CA ASN A 401 64.98 -24.78 -37.07
C ASN A 401 63.47 -24.51 -37.33
N SER A 402 63.01 -23.30 -37.72
CA SER A 402 63.65 -22.08 -38.22
C SER A 402 62.61 -20.94 -38.26
N SER A 403 63.09 -19.69 -38.08
CA SER A 403 62.69 -18.42 -38.74
C SER A 403 61.20 -18.01 -38.83
N SER A 404 60.76 -16.77 -38.67
CA SER A 404 61.30 -15.43 -38.37
C SER A 404 60.03 -14.54 -38.16
N LYS A 405 59.90 -13.81 -37.05
CA LYS A 405 60.30 -12.39 -36.87
C LYS A 405 59.64 -11.43 -37.86
N ASN A 406 58.75 -10.56 -37.36
CA ASN A 406 58.98 -9.15 -37.01
C ASN A 406 58.81 -8.23 -38.23
N GLY A 407 58.33 -6.99 -38.14
CA GLY A 407 58.15 -6.07 -37.03
C GLY A 407 57.94 -4.67 -37.65
N LYS A 408 57.29 -3.73 -36.96
CA LYS A 408 57.88 -2.75 -36.02
C LYS A 408 58.13 -1.36 -36.67
N THR A 409 57.53 -0.34 -36.02
CA THR A 409 58.13 0.97 -35.63
C THR A 409 58.53 1.97 -36.74
N SER A 410 58.52 3.30 -36.58
CA SER A 410 58.52 4.20 -35.40
C SER A 410 58.47 5.68 -35.87
N ASP A 411 58.09 6.57 -34.94
CA ASP A 411 58.55 7.96 -34.70
C ASP A 411 58.36 9.05 -35.79
N GLY A 412 58.10 10.32 -35.48
CA GLY A 412 58.02 11.04 -34.20
C GLY A 412 57.83 12.57 -34.39
N SER A 413 57.45 13.25 -33.30
CA SER A 413 57.74 14.66 -32.88
C SER A 413 57.45 15.90 -33.77
N SER A 414 56.68 16.89 -33.27
CA SER A 414 57.20 18.15 -32.64
C SER A 414 56.12 19.22 -32.32
N GLU A 415 56.24 19.83 -31.13
CA GLU A 415 56.08 21.25 -30.67
C GLU A 415 54.88 22.20 -30.94
N GLY A 416 54.58 23.01 -29.90
CA GLY A 416 54.12 24.44 -29.94
C GLY A 416 52.70 24.72 -29.38
N SER A 417 52.49 25.06 -28.10
CA SER A 417 52.43 26.41 -27.46
C SER A 417 51.25 27.34 -27.87
N ASP A 418 50.33 27.64 -26.92
CA ASP A 418 49.94 29.01 -26.46
C ASP A 418 48.52 29.15 -25.83
N ILE A 419 48.50 29.59 -24.55
CA ILE A 419 47.82 30.75 -23.94
C ILE A 419 46.30 31.06 -24.21
N ASN A 420 45.47 30.80 -23.18
CA ASN A 420 44.46 31.67 -22.47
C ASN A 420 43.12 32.16 -23.17
N PRO A 421 42.19 32.92 -22.52
CA PRO A 421 40.82 32.47 -22.11
C PRO A 421 39.63 33.36 -22.58
N GLN A 422 38.42 33.18 -21.97
CA GLN A 422 37.13 33.90 -22.10
C GLN A 422 36.24 33.43 -23.28
N PHE A 423 34.94 33.11 -23.11
CA PHE A 423 33.83 33.79 -22.43
C PHE A 423 32.95 32.86 -21.59
#